data_AF-M2MP03-F1
#
_entry.id   AF-M2MP03-F1
#
_cell.length_a   1.000
_cell.length_b   1.000
_cell.length_c   1.000
_cell.angle_alpha   90.00
_cell.angle_beta   90.00
_cell.angle_gamma   90.00
#
_symmetry.space_group_name_H-M   'P 1'
#
loop_
_entity.id
_entity.type
_entity.pdbx_description
1 polymer ?
#
loop_
_entity_poly.entity_id
_entity_poly.type
_entity_poly.pdbx_seq_one_letter_code
_entity_poly.pdbx_strand_id
1 'polypeptide(L)'
;MASPAHVASSAILLPPLDGHERKIHLRSAGPSDSAAKPTIVIVPGLGSSCLSFTFLQESLAQAGIRSFTYDRPGNGRSSPLPECSGDGHVAGKKPKPRNATQMAAEMNEVLQAAQVLPPYVLMTHSYGGVIAWEYVAAYVENVVGLIFLDANSARSAERSVMGT
;
A
#
# COMPACT_ATOMS: atom_id res chain seq x y z
N MET A 1 -3.60 -25.18 -18.27
CA MET A 1 -4.03 -23.87 -18.82
C MET A 1 -3.90 -22.85 -17.71
N ALA A 2 -3.29 -21.68 -17.96
CA ALA A 2 -3.24 -20.62 -16.95
C ALA A 2 -4.67 -20.14 -16.68
N SER A 3 -5.03 -19.97 -15.40
CA SER A 3 -6.32 -19.42 -15.01
C SER A 3 -6.48 -18.02 -15.65
N PRO A 4 -7.67 -17.63 -16.14
CA PRO A 4 -7.85 -16.35 -16.78
C PRO A 4 -7.43 -15.21 -15.85
N ALA A 5 -6.65 -14.27 -16.37
CA ALA A 5 -6.22 -13.08 -15.65
C ALA A 5 -7.46 -12.29 -15.19
N HIS A 6 -7.67 -12.21 -13.87
CA HIS A 6 -8.78 -11.45 -13.32
C HIS A 6 -8.28 -10.09 -12.83
N VAL A 7 -9.01 -9.03 -13.13
CA VAL A 7 -8.80 -7.69 -12.55
C VAL A 7 -10.02 -7.38 -11.72
N ALA A 8 -9.82 -7.03 -10.45
CA ALA A 8 -10.89 -6.70 -9.53
C ALA A 8 -10.52 -5.46 -8.72
N SER A 9 -11.50 -4.55 -8.59
CA SER A 9 -11.45 -3.46 -7.62
C SER A 9 -12.58 -3.67 -6.61
N SER A 10 -12.27 -3.51 -5.33
CA SER A 10 -13.21 -3.73 -4.23
C SER A 10 -12.96 -2.74 -3.10
N ALA A 11 -13.69 -2.85 -2.00
CA ALA A 11 -13.39 -2.12 -0.79
C ALA A 11 -13.57 -3.02 0.42
N ILE A 12 -12.77 -2.78 1.46
CA ILE A 12 -12.89 -3.42 2.76
C ILE A 12 -13.11 -2.37 3.84
N LEU A 13 -13.69 -2.80 4.96
CA LEU A 13 -13.80 -2.01 6.17
C LEU A 13 -12.80 -2.54 7.19
N LEU A 14 -11.88 -1.69 7.62
CA LEU A 14 -11.03 -1.95 8.77
C LEU A 14 -11.74 -1.51 10.05
N PRO A 15 -11.34 -2.02 11.23
CA PRO A 15 -11.83 -1.50 12.51
C PRO A 15 -11.68 0.03 12.56
N PRO A 16 -12.66 0.75 13.11
CA PRO A 16 -12.61 2.20 13.19
C PRO A 16 -11.42 2.66 14.03
N LEU A 17 -10.83 3.80 13.65
CA LEU A 17 -9.72 4.43 14.38
C LEU A 17 -10.18 5.80 14.87
N ASP A 18 -10.06 6.05 16.17
CA ASP A 18 -10.50 7.30 16.82
C ASP A 18 -11.98 7.66 16.55
N GLY A 19 -12.84 6.67 16.31
CA GLY A 19 -14.25 6.87 15.98
C GLY A 19 -14.52 7.17 14.50
N HIS A 20 -13.50 7.09 13.64
CA HIS A 20 -13.64 7.31 12.19
C HIS A 20 -13.68 5.99 11.42
N GLU A 21 -14.57 5.90 10.44
CA GLU A 21 -14.67 4.75 9.54
C GLU A 21 -13.41 4.63 8.66
N ARG A 22 -12.89 3.41 8.55
CA ARG A 22 -11.72 3.08 7.72
C ARG A 22 -12.11 2.20 6.54
N LYS A 23 -12.74 2.81 5.53
CA LYS A 23 -12.96 2.16 4.24
C LYS A 23 -11.70 2.26 3.38
N ILE A 24 -11.21 1.11 2.90
CA ILE A 24 -10.02 1.03 2.06
C ILE A 24 -10.39 0.47 0.69
N HIS A 25 -10.09 1.23 -0.37
CA HIS A 25 -10.26 0.76 -1.75
C HIS A 25 -9.07 -0.09 -2.18
N LEU A 26 -9.36 -1.25 -2.77
CA LEU A 26 -8.37 -2.26 -3.16
C LEU A 26 -8.41 -2.48 -4.66
N ARG A 27 -7.26 -2.87 -5.23
CA ARG A 27 -7.17 -3.40 -6.58
C ARG A 27 -6.22 -4.59 -6.64
N SER A 28 -6.72 -5.70 -7.17
CA SER A 28 -5.94 -6.91 -7.42
C SER A 28 -6.00 -7.28 -8.90
N ALA A 29 -4.91 -7.82 -9.44
CA ALA A 29 -4.87 -8.36 -10.79
C ALA A 29 -4.03 -9.63 -10.87
N GLY A 30 -4.40 -10.56 -11.75
CA GLY A 30 -3.65 -11.79 -12.02
C GLY A 30 -4.42 -13.07 -11.66
N PRO A 31 -3.73 -14.20 -11.49
CA PRO A 31 -4.37 -15.47 -11.16
C PRO A 31 -5.10 -15.43 -9.81
N SER A 32 -6.31 -15.98 -9.79
CA SER A 32 -7.16 -16.08 -8.59
C SER A 32 -6.68 -17.16 -7.60
N ASP A 33 -5.84 -18.09 -8.05
CA ASP A 33 -5.35 -19.20 -7.23
C ASP A 33 -4.41 -18.70 -6.12
N SER A 34 -4.72 -19.10 -4.88
CA SER A 34 -3.88 -18.87 -3.70
C SER A 34 -2.50 -19.53 -3.75
N ALA A 35 -2.28 -20.50 -4.65
CA ALA A 35 -0.96 -21.09 -4.91
C ALA A 35 -0.03 -20.18 -5.73
N ALA A 36 -0.56 -19.16 -6.41
CA ALA A 36 0.23 -18.19 -7.17
C ALA A 36 0.97 -17.23 -6.21
N LYS A 37 2.09 -17.71 -5.68
CA LYS A 37 3.03 -16.97 -4.82
C LYS A 37 4.34 -16.77 -5.57
N PRO A 38 5.04 -15.63 -5.37
CA PRO A 38 4.69 -14.52 -4.49
C PRO A 38 3.68 -13.54 -5.11
N THR A 39 2.97 -12.77 -4.27
CA THR A 39 2.18 -11.62 -4.75
C THR A 39 3.06 -10.38 -4.81
N ILE A 40 3.01 -9.64 -5.92
CA ILE A 40 3.62 -8.31 -6.01
C ILE A 40 2.71 -7.30 -5.32
N VAL A 41 3.14 -6.79 -4.17
CA VAL A 41 2.43 -5.71 -3.47
C VAL A 41 3.02 -4.38 -3.92
N ILE A 42 2.23 -3.59 -4.65
CA ILE A 42 2.63 -2.29 -5.15
C ILE A 42 2.36 -1.24 -4.08
N VAL A 43 3.42 -0.56 -3.65
CA VAL A 43 3.44 0.48 -2.60
C VAL A 43 3.60 1.86 -3.26
N PRO A 44 2.51 2.62 -3.45
CA PRO A 44 2.55 3.90 -4.14
C PRO A 44 3.25 5.01 -3.34
N GLY A 45 3.76 6.01 -4.07
CA GLY A 45 4.25 7.28 -3.50
C GLY A 45 3.13 8.14 -2.90
N LEU A 46 3.46 9.20 -2.16
CA LEU A 46 2.50 10.11 -1.50
C LEU A 46 1.42 10.62 -2.48
N GLY A 47 0.19 10.76 -2.01
CA GLY A 47 -0.95 11.26 -2.81
C GLY A 47 -1.43 10.34 -3.95
N SER A 48 -0.73 9.25 -4.26
CA SER A 48 -1.10 8.34 -5.35
C SER A 48 -2.34 7.52 -5.04
N SER A 49 -3.10 7.17 -6.09
CA SER A 49 -4.16 6.16 -6.05
C SER A 49 -3.64 4.81 -6.56
N CYS A 50 -4.31 3.72 -6.20
CA CYS A 50 -4.12 2.40 -6.78
C CYS A 50 -4.28 2.39 -8.31
N LEU A 51 -5.12 3.28 -8.86
CA LEU A 51 -5.38 3.34 -10.30
C LEU A 51 -4.16 3.82 -11.11
N SER A 52 -3.18 4.47 -10.47
CA SER A 52 -1.93 4.89 -11.12
C SER A 52 -1.10 3.72 -11.66
N PHE A 53 -1.36 2.49 -11.19
CA PHE A 53 -0.64 1.28 -11.61
C PHE A 53 -1.50 0.31 -12.42
N THR A 54 -2.64 0.76 -12.95
CA THR A 54 -3.59 -0.10 -13.69
C THR A 54 -2.91 -0.85 -14.84
N PHE A 55 -2.20 -0.13 -15.71
CA PHE A 55 -1.50 -0.74 -16.86
C PHE A 55 -0.44 -1.75 -16.44
N LEU A 56 0.36 -1.42 -15.42
CA LEU A 56 1.35 -2.34 -14.87
C LEU A 56 0.69 -3.62 -14.33
N GLN A 57 -0.38 -3.47 -13.54
CA GLN A 57 -1.10 -4.62 -12.99
C GLN A 57 -1.73 -5.49 -14.08
N GLU A 58 -2.19 -4.90 -15.18
CA GLU A 58 -2.69 -5.64 -16.35
C GLU A 58 -1.57 -6.39 -17.06
N SER A 59 -0.41 -5.77 -17.27
CA SER A 59 0.77 -6.45 -17.85
C SER A 59 1.26 -7.60 -16.97
N LEU A 60 1.31 -7.41 -15.65
CA LEU A 60 1.65 -8.48 -14.71
C LEU A 60 0.63 -9.63 -14.76
N ALA A 61 -0.67 -9.29 -14.83
CA ALA A 61 -1.72 -10.29 -14.91
C ALA A 61 -1.64 -11.12 -16.21
N GLN A 62 -1.34 -10.48 -17.35
CA GLN A 62 -1.09 -11.16 -18.63
C GLN A 62 0.13 -12.09 -18.57
N ALA A 63 1.14 -11.73 -17.78
CA ALA A 63 2.30 -12.57 -17.49
C ALA A 63 2.02 -13.68 -16.45
N GLY A 64 0.80 -13.82 -15.95
CA GLY A 64 0.43 -14.80 -14.93
C GLY A 64 0.93 -14.45 -13.52
N ILE A 65 1.27 -13.19 -13.27
CA ILE A 65 1.78 -12.71 -11.99
C ILE A 65 0.67 -12.02 -11.22
N ARG A 66 0.48 -12.41 -9.96
CA ARG A 66 -0.49 -11.77 -9.06
C ARG A 66 0.06 -10.47 -8.52
N SER A 67 -0.75 -9.42 -8.56
CA SER A 67 -0.43 -8.11 -7.99
C SER A 67 -1.57 -7.59 -7.12
N PHE A 68 -1.20 -6.80 -6.11
CA PHE A 68 -2.12 -6.16 -5.19
C PHE A 68 -1.68 -4.73 -4.92
N THR A 69 -2.64 -3.82 -4.82
CA THR A 69 -2.42 -2.45 -4.36
C THR A 69 -3.71 -1.92 -3.73
N TYR A 70 -3.62 -0.79 -3.03
CA TYR A 70 -4.74 -0.16 -2.37
C TYR A 70 -4.57 1.36 -2.34
N ASP A 71 -5.68 2.08 -2.24
CA ASP A 71 -5.68 3.49 -1.91
C ASP A 71 -5.40 3.62 -0.41
N ARG A 72 -4.28 4.26 -0.03
CA ARG A 72 -4.04 4.59 1.38
C ARG A 72 -5.15 5.52 1.92
N PRO A 73 -5.41 5.55 3.24
CA PRO A 73 -6.41 6.46 3.79
C PRO A 73 -6.17 7.91 3.35
N GLY A 74 -7.24 8.59 2.94
CA GLY A 74 -7.20 9.95 2.39
C GLY A 74 -6.86 10.04 0.89
N ASN A 75 -6.54 8.93 0.24
CA ASN A 75 -6.27 8.89 -1.21
C ASN A 75 -7.42 8.21 -1.96
N GLY A 76 -7.61 8.59 -3.22
CA GLY A 76 -8.51 7.91 -4.15
C GLY A 76 -9.91 7.72 -3.58
N ARG A 77 -10.33 6.46 -3.41
CA ARG A 77 -11.68 6.08 -2.92
C ARG A 77 -11.68 5.55 -1.48
N SER A 78 -10.55 5.68 -0.77
CA SER A 78 -10.45 5.33 0.65
C SER A 78 -10.90 6.48 1.54
N SER A 79 -11.51 6.16 2.68
CA SER A 79 -11.89 7.17 3.66
C SER A 79 -10.66 7.91 4.18
N PRO A 80 -10.76 9.23 4.43
CA PRO A 80 -9.69 9.97 5.10
C PRO A 80 -9.59 9.54 6.57
N LEU A 81 -8.37 9.50 7.09
CA LEU A 81 -8.15 9.54 8.54
C LEU A 81 -8.20 11.00 9.04
N PRO A 82 -8.41 11.24 10.35
CA PRO A 82 -8.39 12.59 10.94
C PRO A 82 -7.09 13.36 10.67
N GLU A 83 -6.00 12.63 10.46
CA GLU A 83 -4.68 13.16 10.12
C GLU A 83 -4.50 13.44 8.61
N CYS A 84 -5.42 12.97 7.76
CA CYS A 84 -5.39 13.12 6.30
C CYS A 84 -6.35 14.20 5.76
N SER A 85 -7.39 14.58 6.51
CA SER A 85 -8.36 15.57 6.07
C SER A 85 -7.77 16.98 6.13
N GLY A 86 -7.61 17.61 4.96
CA GLY A 86 -7.21 19.01 4.80
C GLY A 86 -8.25 20.02 5.30
N ASP A 87 -9.36 19.54 5.87
CA ASP A 87 -10.50 20.30 6.37
C ASP A 87 -10.17 21.11 7.63
N GLY A 88 -8.97 20.95 8.21
CA GLY A 88 -8.36 21.94 9.11
C GLY A 88 -9.15 22.36 10.37
N HIS A 89 -10.27 21.72 10.72
CA HIS A 89 -11.18 22.21 11.76
C HIS A 89 -11.79 21.07 12.60
N VAL A 90 -10.95 20.22 13.19
CA VAL A 90 -11.19 19.95 14.62
C VAL A 90 -10.53 21.11 15.33
N ALA A 91 -11.33 22.05 15.85
CA ALA A 91 -10.83 23.20 16.59
C ALA A 91 -9.78 22.75 17.62
N GLY A 92 -8.50 23.07 17.38
CA GLY A 92 -7.41 22.86 18.33
C GLY A 92 -6.42 21.72 18.07
N LYS A 93 -6.50 20.91 17.00
CA LYS A 93 -5.46 19.91 16.67
C LYS A 93 -4.93 20.06 15.25
N LYS A 94 -3.62 20.36 15.12
CA LYS A 94 -2.91 20.26 13.83
C LYS A 94 -2.91 18.79 13.37
N PRO A 95 -3.13 18.49 12.07
CA PRO A 95 -2.93 17.14 11.55
C PRO A 95 -1.52 16.67 11.90
N LYS A 96 -1.39 15.52 12.55
CA LYS A 96 -0.06 14.93 12.78
C LYS A 96 0.48 14.44 11.44
N PRO A 97 1.74 14.73 11.09
CA PRO A 97 2.34 14.15 9.90
C PRO A 97 2.30 12.63 9.99
N ARG A 98 1.72 11.99 8.98
CA ARG A 98 1.72 10.53 8.88
C ARG A 98 3.15 10.03 8.74
N ASN A 99 3.62 9.21 9.68
CA ASN A 99 4.97 8.64 9.61
C ASN A 99 4.99 7.33 8.80
N ALA A 100 6.15 6.97 8.24
CA ALA A 100 6.26 5.80 7.36
C ALA A 100 6.02 4.47 8.12
N THR A 101 6.39 4.39 9.40
CA THR A 101 6.16 3.23 10.26
C THR A 101 4.66 2.96 10.45
N GLN A 102 3.84 3.99 10.66
CA GLN A 102 2.38 3.90 10.72
C GLN A 102 1.82 3.44 9.37
N MET A 103 2.31 3.99 8.27
CA MET A 103 1.87 3.56 6.94
C MET A 103 2.22 2.09 6.67
N ALA A 104 3.35 1.60 7.17
CA ALA A 104 3.75 0.19 7.06
C ALA A 104 2.87 -0.73 7.93
N ALA A 105 2.55 -0.32 9.16
CA ALA A 105 1.62 -1.06 10.02
C ALA A 105 0.22 -1.13 9.40
N GLU A 106 -0.29 -0.02 8.85
CA GLU A 106 -1.57 0.00 8.15
C GLU A 106 -1.57 -0.84 6.87
N MET A 107 -0.46 -0.83 6.13
CA MET A 107 -0.28 -1.73 4.99
C MET A 107 -0.44 -3.19 5.43
N ASN A 108 0.14 -3.56 6.57
CA ASN A 108 -0.02 -4.90 7.11
C ASN A 108 -1.47 -5.22 7.50
N GLU A 109 -2.18 -4.30 8.16
CA GLU A 109 -3.62 -4.45 8.47
C GLU A 109 -4.46 -4.65 7.21
N VAL A 110 -4.20 -3.86 6.16
CA VAL A 110 -4.89 -3.96 4.87
C VAL A 110 -4.63 -5.32 4.21
N LEU A 111 -3.38 -5.79 4.18
CA LEU A 111 -3.02 -7.08 3.60
C LEU A 111 -3.72 -8.24 4.32
N GLN A 112 -3.75 -8.22 5.65
CA GLN A 112 -4.42 -9.22 6.46
C GLN A 112 -5.94 -9.21 6.22
N ALA A 113 -6.58 -8.04 6.28
CA ALA A 113 -8.02 -7.91 6.07
C ALA A 113 -8.45 -8.25 4.63
N ALA A 114 -7.60 -7.96 3.64
CA ALA A 114 -7.80 -8.33 2.25
C ALA A 114 -7.44 -9.80 1.94
N GLN A 115 -6.96 -10.56 2.93
CA GLN A 115 -6.53 -11.95 2.80
C GLN A 115 -5.45 -12.14 1.70
N VAL A 116 -4.58 -11.16 1.55
CA VAL A 116 -3.39 -11.26 0.71
C VAL A 116 -2.32 -11.94 1.56
N LEU A 117 -1.97 -13.18 1.23
CA LEU A 117 -1.10 -14.02 2.06
C LEU A 117 0.37 -13.94 1.61
N PRO A 118 1.35 -14.00 2.54
CA PRO A 118 2.77 -14.00 2.19
C PRO A 118 3.19 -15.30 1.48
N PRO A 119 4.33 -15.30 0.76
CA PRO A 119 5.33 -14.22 0.72
C PRO A 119 5.04 -13.15 -0.33
N TYR A 120 5.57 -11.95 -0.10
CA TYR A 120 5.42 -10.77 -0.95
C TYR A 120 6.72 -10.38 -1.65
N VAL A 121 6.60 -9.86 -2.86
CA VAL A 121 7.59 -8.95 -3.43
C VAL A 121 7.03 -7.54 -3.31
N LEU A 122 7.73 -6.64 -2.60
CA LEU A 122 7.28 -5.25 -2.49
C LEU A 122 7.82 -4.44 -3.66
N MET A 123 6.91 -3.88 -4.45
CA MET A 123 7.24 -3.02 -5.57
C MET A 123 6.90 -1.58 -5.22
N THR A 124 7.90 -0.71 -5.21
CA THR A 124 7.81 0.60 -4.57
C THR A 124 8.00 1.72 -5.56
N HIS A 125 7.29 2.83 -5.37
CA HIS A 125 7.47 4.06 -6.16
C HIS A 125 7.59 5.28 -5.24
N SER A 126 8.54 6.18 -5.53
CA SER A 126 8.77 7.42 -4.77
C SER A 126 8.82 7.17 -3.25
N TYR A 127 7.98 7.84 -2.46
CA TYR A 127 7.90 7.67 -1.00
C TYR A 127 7.48 6.26 -0.55
N GLY A 128 6.90 5.44 -1.44
CA GLY A 128 6.61 4.04 -1.18
C GLY A 128 7.86 3.23 -0.81
N GLY A 129 9.05 3.67 -1.25
CA GLY A 129 10.32 3.07 -0.83
C GLY A 129 10.60 3.22 0.66
N VAL A 130 10.30 4.37 1.26
CA VAL A 130 10.46 4.60 2.71
C VAL A 130 9.52 3.67 3.50
N ILE A 131 8.25 3.58 3.06
CA ILE A 131 7.25 2.70 3.68
C ILE A 131 7.66 1.24 3.60
N ALA A 132 8.21 0.81 2.46
CA ALA A 132 8.66 -0.57 2.29
C ALA A 132 9.84 -0.93 3.18
N TRP A 133 10.77 0.00 3.44
CA TRP A 133 11.85 -0.22 4.40
C TRP A 133 11.31 -0.40 5.82
N GLU A 134 10.38 0.44 6.26
CA GLU A 134 9.70 0.29 7.54
C GLU A 134 8.92 -1.04 7.62
N TYR A 135 8.26 -1.44 6.53
CA TYR A 135 7.54 -2.72 6.47
C TYR A 135 8.50 -3.91 6.60
N VAL A 136 9.62 -3.90 5.87
CA VAL A 136 10.63 -4.97 5.97
C VAL A 136 11.26 -5.00 7.36
N ALA A 137 11.52 -3.85 7.99
CA ALA A 137 12.05 -3.81 9.33
C ALA A 137 11.11 -4.46 10.37
N ALA A 138 9.79 -4.34 10.18
CA ALA A 138 8.79 -4.88 11.08
C ALA A 138 8.30 -6.30 10.74
N TYR A 139 8.34 -6.70 9.46
CA TYR A 139 7.68 -7.91 8.93
C TYR A 139 8.55 -8.64 7.89
N VAL A 140 9.86 -8.74 8.13
CA VAL A 140 10.84 -9.30 7.18
C VAL A 140 10.49 -10.71 6.69
N GLU A 141 9.87 -11.53 7.55
CA GLU A 141 9.46 -12.90 7.26
C GLU A 141 8.38 -13.00 6.17
N ASN A 142 7.66 -11.90 5.92
CA ASN A 142 6.60 -11.84 4.91
C ASN A 142 7.15 -11.44 3.52
N VAL A 143 8.41 -11.02 3.39
CA VAL A 143 8.96 -10.40 2.18
C VAL A 143 10.11 -11.24 1.62
N VAL A 144 10.00 -11.62 0.34
CA VAL A 144 11.03 -12.39 -0.39
C VAL A 144 11.75 -11.58 -1.46
N GLY A 145 11.36 -10.32 -1.67
CA GLY A 145 12.03 -9.44 -2.62
C GLY A 145 11.53 -8.00 -2.57
N LEU A 146 12.37 -7.09 -3.07
CA LEU A 146 12.09 -5.66 -3.20
C LEU A 146 12.38 -5.19 -4.63
N ILE A 147 11.50 -4.35 -5.18
CA ILE A 147 11.66 -3.67 -6.46
C ILE A 147 11.50 -2.17 -6.22
N PHE A 148 12.50 -1.38 -6.59
CA PHE A 148 12.46 0.09 -6.48
C PHE A 148 12.28 0.70 -7.86
N LEU A 149 11.11 1.28 -8.12
CA LEU A 149 10.84 2.08 -9.32
C LEU A 149 10.91 3.55 -8.96
N ASP A 150 12.03 4.21 -9.23
CA ASP A 150 12.22 5.63 -8.92
C ASP A 150 11.78 5.97 -7.48
N ALA A 151 12.22 5.13 -6.53
CA ALA A 151 11.76 5.14 -5.16
C ALA A 151 12.87 5.57 -4.19
N ASN A 152 12.46 6.18 -3.08
CA ASN A 152 13.36 6.60 -2.03
C ASN A 152 14.01 5.37 -1.38
N SER A 153 15.34 5.40 -1.26
CA SER A 153 16.08 4.41 -0.50
C SER A 153 16.03 4.69 1.00
N ALA A 154 16.35 3.71 1.84
CA ALA A 154 16.50 3.89 3.29
C ALA A 154 17.41 5.08 3.62
N ARG A 155 18.51 5.23 2.87
CA ARG A 155 19.49 6.33 3.02
C ARG A 155 18.93 7.71 2.64
N SER A 156 17.94 7.75 1.74
CA SER A 156 17.27 9.00 1.35
C SER A 156 16.29 9.48 2.42
N ALA A 157 15.72 8.57 3.21
CA ALA A 157 14.81 8.91 4.31
C ALA A 157 15.53 9.57 5.49
N GLU A 158 16.72 9.09 5.84
CA GLU A 158 17.53 9.64 6.96
C GLU A 158 17.95 11.10 6.72
N ARG A 159 18.23 11.48 5.47
CA ARG A 159 18.64 12.87 5.13
C ARG A 159 17.51 13.89 5.25
N SER A 160 16.26 13.48 5.10
CA SER A 160 15.11 14.39 5.20
C SER A 160 14.73 14.76 6.64
N VAL A 161 15.16 13.96 7.63
CA VAL A 161 14.91 14.23 9.07
C VAL A 161 15.97 15.18 9.65
N MET A 162 17.16 15.25 9.05
CA MET A 162 18.29 16.04 9.57
C MET A 162 18.44 17.42 8.90
N GLY A 163 17.47 17.86 8.09
CA GLY A 163 17.59 19.05 7.24
C GLY A 163 16.43 20.04 7.34
N THR A 164 16.27 20.69 8.49
CA THR A 164 15.91 22.12 8.64
C THR A 164 16.39 22.61 10.01
#